data_AF-A0A955PLN3-F1
#
_entry.id   AF-A0A955PLN3-F1
#
_cell.length_a   1.000
_cell.length_b   1.000
_cell.length_c   1.000
_cell.angle_alpha   90.00
_cell.angle_beta   90.00
_cell.angle_gamma   90.00
#
_symmetry.space_group_name_H-M   'P 1'
#
loop_
_entity.id
_entity.type
_entity.pdbx_description
1 polymer ?
#
loop_
_entity_poly.entity_id
_entity_poly.type
_entity_poly.pdbx_seq_one_letter_code
_entity_poly.pdbx_strand_id
1 'polypeptide(L)'
;MTDFSHPIQSSILLPALKRAGRLTFPTRALREEEIVTLQRQGCRSGSWEQIQVALHFRPDRIFDVEFRGEIILGRLFGFVELEGVREPAGLSRVTLVNVWLDDGVAIRDADLIANFHICPRAAIIGCGTILHQTGSNFGVGSQIALVETGGRVTRSYPEMTIRDAANSARTGNIAGLAEYLRRIE
;
A
#
# COMPACT_ATOMS: atom_id res chain seq x y z
N MET A 1 4.83 -32.88 19.07
CA MET A 1 4.16 -31.56 18.89
C MET A 1 4.91 -30.88 17.77
N THR A 2 4.28 -30.69 16.61
CA THR A 2 4.91 -29.96 15.49
C THR A 2 5.19 -28.54 15.94
N ASP A 3 6.47 -28.18 15.96
CA ASP A 3 6.93 -26.84 16.29
C ASP A 3 6.60 -25.93 15.10
N PHE A 4 5.40 -25.35 15.12
CA PHE A 4 5.03 -24.35 14.13
C PHE A 4 5.86 -23.09 14.43
N SER A 5 6.80 -22.78 13.54
CA SER A 5 7.54 -21.52 13.55
C SER A 5 6.59 -20.34 13.73
N HIS A 6 6.93 -19.41 14.61
CA HIS A 6 6.09 -18.25 14.89
C HIS A 6 5.81 -17.48 13.58
N PRO A 7 4.55 -17.09 13.27
CA PRO A 7 4.18 -16.47 11.98
C PRO A 7 5.04 -15.27 11.57
N ILE A 8 5.46 -14.45 12.55
CA ILE A 8 6.41 -13.34 12.38
C ILE A 8 7.73 -13.69 11.69
N GLN A 9 8.16 -14.96 11.73
CA GLN A 9 9.39 -15.42 11.08
C GLN A 9 9.21 -15.62 9.58
N SER A 10 8.00 -15.93 9.13
CA SER A 10 7.61 -16.07 7.73
C SER A 10 6.81 -14.87 7.22
N SER A 11 6.96 -13.71 7.88
CA SER A 11 6.17 -12.53 7.58
C SER A 11 6.36 -12.05 6.15
N ILE A 12 5.26 -11.85 5.44
CA ILE A 12 5.28 -11.12 4.16
C ILE A 12 5.21 -9.61 4.37
N LEU A 13 4.71 -9.16 5.53
CA LEU A 13 4.51 -7.75 5.86
C LEU A 13 5.82 -7.06 6.25
N LEU A 14 6.69 -7.71 7.03
CA LEU A 14 7.96 -7.11 7.45
C LEU A 14 8.88 -6.78 6.26
N PRO A 15 9.09 -7.68 5.27
CA PRO A 15 9.84 -7.33 4.06
C PRO A 15 9.16 -6.24 3.24
N ALA A 16 7.82 -6.21 3.19
CA ALA A 16 7.09 -5.17 2.48
C ALA A 16 7.27 -3.80 3.15
N LEU A 17 7.18 -3.71 4.48
CA LEU A 17 7.42 -2.49 5.25
C LEU A 17 8.85 -1.97 5.10
N LYS A 18 9.85 -2.85 5.08
CA LYS A 18 11.25 -2.45 4.83
C LYS A 18 11.50 -1.91 3.42
N ARG A 19 10.65 -2.30 2.46
CA ARG A 19 10.67 -1.75 1.09
C ARG A 19 9.83 -0.48 0.98
N ALA A 20 8.77 -0.37 1.76
CA ALA A 20 7.92 0.82 1.82
C ALA A 20 8.79 2.02 2.23
N GLY A 21 8.74 3.10 1.44
CA GLY A 21 9.58 4.28 1.63
C GLY A 21 10.89 4.27 0.83
N ARG A 22 11.13 3.26 -0.01
CA ARG A 22 12.17 3.31 -1.05
C ARG A 22 11.56 3.05 -2.42
N LEU A 23 11.91 3.89 -3.37
CA LEU A 23 11.59 3.63 -4.77
C LEU A 23 12.37 2.41 -5.25
N THR A 24 11.70 1.52 -5.99
CA THR A 24 12.33 0.33 -6.55
C THR A 24 12.95 0.59 -7.94
N PHE A 25 12.79 1.81 -8.45
CA PHE A 25 13.25 2.23 -9.77
C PHE A 25 13.71 3.70 -9.76
N PRO A 26 14.64 4.08 -10.66
CA PRO A 26 15.01 5.48 -10.89
C PRO A 26 13.85 6.26 -11.54
N THR A 27 13.70 7.51 -11.14
CA THR A 27 12.62 8.40 -11.60
C THR A 27 13.14 9.61 -12.38
N ARG A 28 12.22 10.24 -13.11
CA ARG A 28 12.40 11.52 -13.81
C ARG A 28 11.08 12.29 -13.84
N ALA A 29 11.14 13.57 -14.16
CA ALA A 29 9.94 14.35 -14.48
C ALA A 29 9.25 13.83 -15.76
N LEU A 30 7.95 14.12 -15.87
CA LEU A 30 7.19 13.95 -17.11
C LEU A 30 7.75 14.83 -18.22
N ARG A 31 7.70 14.32 -19.46
CA ARG A 31 7.98 15.11 -20.67
C ARG A 31 6.71 15.76 -21.19
N GLU A 32 6.85 16.83 -21.97
CA GLU A 32 5.70 17.57 -22.51
C GLU A 32 4.78 16.67 -23.36
N GLU A 33 5.35 15.80 -24.20
CA GLU A 33 4.58 14.87 -25.02
C GLU A 33 3.77 13.87 -24.18
N GLU A 34 4.27 13.50 -23.00
CA GLU A 34 3.60 12.59 -22.08
C GLU A 34 2.45 13.30 -21.38
N ILE A 35 2.65 14.56 -20.96
CA ILE A 35 1.61 15.40 -20.36
C ILE A 35 0.46 15.61 -21.36
N VAL A 36 0.77 15.94 -22.62
CA VAL A 36 -0.24 16.10 -23.68
C VAL A 36 -1.02 14.79 -23.88
N THR A 37 -0.34 13.65 -23.84
CA THR A 37 -1.00 12.34 -23.96
C THR A 37 -1.93 12.07 -22.77
N LEU A 38 -1.47 12.32 -21.54
CA LEU A 38 -2.28 12.18 -20.33
C LEU A 38 -3.53 13.07 -20.37
N GLN A 39 -3.38 14.33 -20.76
CA GLN A 39 -4.49 15.28 -20.90
C GLN A 39 -5.52 14.80 -21.94
N ARG A 40 -5.06 14.31 -23.10
CA ARG A 40 -5.94 13.74 -24.13
C ARG A 40 -6.69 12.49 -23.64
N GLN A 41 -6.09 11.74 -22.72
CA GLN A 41 -6.69 10.58 -22.07
C GLN A 41 -7.58 10.96 -20.86
N GLY A 42 -7.93 12.24 -20.71
CA GLY A 42 -8.84 12.72 -19.66
C GLY A 42 -8.17 12.97 -18.31
N CYS A 43 -6.84 12.84 -18.22
CA CYS A 43 -6.13 13.05 -16.96
C CYS A 43 -5.94 14.53 -16.63
N ARG A 44 -5.91 14.84 -15.34
CA ARG A 44 -5.83 16.20 -14.80
C ARG A 44 -4.79 16.28 -13.69
N SER A 45 -4.07 17.38 -13.61
CA SER A 45 -3.19 17.71 -12.48
C SER A 45 -3.13 19.22 -12.28
N GLY A 46 -3.08 19.66 -11.03
CA GLY A 46 -2.84 21.07 -10.68
C GLY A 46 -1.36 21.49 -10.80
N SER A 47 -0.44 20.54 -10.76
CA SER A 47 1.00 20.76 -10.95
C SER A 47 1.62 19.47 -11.50
N TRP A 48 1.97 19.47 -12.78
CA TRP A 48 2.64 18.32 -13.41
C TRP A 48 4.08 18.19 -12.92
N GLU A 49 4.68 19.24 -12.36
CA GLU A 49 6.05 19.20 -11.80
C GLU A 49 6.16 18.29 -10.57
N GLN A 50 5.05 18.07 -9.84
CA GLN A 50 5.00 17.17 -8.67
C GLN A 50 4.88 15.69 -9.06
N ILE A 51 4.81 15.38 -10.36
CA ILE A 51 4.69 14.01 -10.85
C ILE A 51 6.04 13.52 -11.37
N GLN A 52 6.53 12.45 -10.76
CA GLN A 52 7.72 11.72 -11.17
C GLN A 52 7.32 10.37 -11.76
N VAL A 53 8.04 9.93 -12.79
CA VAL A 53 7.77 8.67 -13.48
C VAL A 53 9.04 7.86 -13.70
N ALA A 54 8.91 6.55 -13.86
CA ALA A 54 10.02 5.67 -14.20
C ALA A 54 10.71 6.09 -15.51
N LEU A 55 12.02 5.79 -15.66
CA LEU A 55 12.79 6.19 -16.84
C LEU A 55 12.14 5.79 -18.18
N HIS A 56 11.60 4.58 -18.26
CA HIS A 56 10.92 4.02 -19.43
C HIS A 56 9.39 4.04 -19.29
N PHE A 57 8.86 5.05 -18.61
CA PHE A 57 7.42 5.27 -18.47
C PHE A 57 6.73 5.43 -19.83
N ARG A 58 5.48 4.97 -19.90
CA ARG A 58 4.59 5.21 -21.02
C ARG A 58 3.18 5.56 -20.48
N PRO A 59 2.56 6.64 -20.99
CA PRO A 59 1.26 7.08 -20.49
C PRO A 59 0.07 6.29 -21.07
N ASP A 60 0.27 5.38 -22.02
CA ASP A 60 -0.80 4.77 -22.84
C ASP A 60 -1.86 3.96 -22.08
N ARG A 61 -1.64 3.70 -20.78
CA ARG A 61 -2.55 2.92 -19.93
C ARG A 61 -3.15 3.72 -18.79
N ILE A 62 -3.24 5.04 -18.91
CA ILE A 62 -3.71 5.94 -17.86
C ILE A 62 -4.87 6.78 -18.37
N PHE A 63 -6.10 6.53 -17.92
CA PHE A 63 -7.30 7.17 -18.45
C PHE A 63 -8.16 7.79 -17.34
N ASP A 64 -8.62 9.02 -17.51
CA ASP A 64 -9.52 9.69 -16.55
C ASP A 64 -8.98 9.68 -15.11
N VAL A 65 -7.69 9.96 -14.94
CA VAL A 65 -7.02 10.00 -13.62
C VAL A 65 -6.78 11.45 -13.19
N GLU A 66 -7.13 11.77 -11.95
CA GLU A 66 -6.76 13.05 -11.35
C GLU A 66 -5.58 12.87 -10.40
N PHE A 67 -4.53 13.65 -10.62
CA PHE A 67 -3.30 13.65 -9.83
C PHE A 67 -3.25 14.88 -8.92
N ARG A 68 -2.97 14.68 -7.63
CA ARG A 68 -2.84 15.75 -6.64
C ARG A 68 -1.64 15.52 -5.72
N GLY A 69 -0.85 16.56 -5.50
CA GLY A 69 0.34 16.48 -4.64
C GLY A 69 1.44 15.62 -5.26
N GLU A 70 2.24 14.98 -4.41
CA GLU A 70 3.40 14.21 -4.86
C GLU A 70 2.97 12.86 -5.45
N ILE A 71 3.25 12.66 -6.74
CA ILE A 71 2.89 11.40 -7.42
C ILE A 71 4.14 10.76 -7.99
N ILE A 72 4.32 9.47 -7.73
CA ILE A 72 5.40 8.68 -8.34
C ILE A 72 4.80 7.49 -9.07
N LEU A 73 5.08 7.35 -10.37
CA LEU A 73 4.53 6.30 -11.22
C LEU A 73 5.62 5.38 -11.76
N GLY A 74 5.51 4.10 -11.44
CA GLY A 74 6.22 3.02 -12.09
C GLY A 74 5.75 2.81 -13.53
N ARG A 75 6.31 1.79 -14.16
CA ARG A 75 5.93 1.34 -15.51
C ARG A 75 4.63 0.55 -15.42
N LEU A 76 3.64 0.92 -16.22
CA LEU A 76 2.36 0.21 -16.29
C LEU A 76 2.42 -0.80 -17.45
N PHE A 77 2.92 -2.00 -17.17
CA PHE A 77 3.08 -3.06 -18.16
C PHE A 77 2.59 -4.42 -17.65
N GLY A 78 2.32 -5.32 -18.58
CA GLY A 78 1.86 -6.67 -18.23
C GLY A 78 0.46 -6.67 -17.64
N PHE A 79 0.25 -7.61 -16.72
CA PHE A 79 -1.04 -7.94 -16.12
C PHE A 79 -0.87 -8.31 -14.65
N VAL A 80 -1.88 -8.01 -13.85
CA VAL A 80 -2.07 -8.53 -12.50
C VAL A 80 -3.07 -9.70 -12.57
N GLU A 81 -2.83 -10.73 -11.78
CA GLU A 81 -3.72 -11.89 -11.72
C GLU A 81 -4.65 -11.75 -10.51
N LEU A 82 -5.94 -11.78 -10.78
CA LEU A 82 -7.03 -11.64 -9.81
C LEU A 82 -7.91 -12.89 -9.90
N GLU A 83 -7.68 -13.86 -9.02
CA GLU A 83 -8.49 -15.10 -8.96
C GLU A 83 -8.63 -15.82 -10.33
N GLY A 84 -7.56 -15.83 -11.12
CA GLY A 84 -7.54 -16.42 -12.46
C GLY A 84 -7.95 -15.47 -13.60
N VAL A 85 -8.39 -14.24 -13.29
CA VAL A 85 -8.63 -13.17 -14.27
C VAL A 85 -7.36 -12.35 -14.46
N ARG A 86 -6.98 -12.10 -15.73
CA ARG A 86 -5.82 -11.27 -16.08
C ARG A 86 -6.26 -9.83 -16.30
N GLU A 87 -5.91 -8.97 -15.37
CA GLU A 87 -6.21 -7.55 -15.41
C GLU A 87 -5.01 -6.77 -15.94
N PRO A 88 -5.10 -6.02 -17.06
CA PRO A 88 -3.96 -5.24 -17.54
C PRO A 88 -3.48 -4.23 -16.50
N ALA A 89 -2.16 -4.17 -16.24
CA ALA A 89 -1.61 -3.08 -15.45
C ALA A 89 -1.92 -1.73 -16.13
N GLY A 90 -2.36 -0.75 -15.35
CA GLY A 90 -2.90 0.51 -15.86
C GLY A 90 -3.71 1.24 -14.79
N LEU A 91 -4.00 2.51 -15.04
CA LEU A 91 -4.79 3.37 -14.15
C LEU A 91 -6.02 3.85 -14.89
N SER A 92 -7.20 3.74 -14.30
CA SER A 92 -8.40 4.34 -14.90
C SER A 92 -9.44 4.77 -13.89
N ARG A 93 -10.01 5.97 -14.06
CA ARG A 93 -11.12 6.48 -13.23
C ARG A 93 -10.77 6.46 -11.74
N VAL A 94 -9.77 7.27 -11.35
CA VAL A 94 -9.32 7.39 -9.96
C VAL A 94 -8.71 8.75 -9.65
N THR A 95 -8.92 9.25 -8.42
CA THR A 95 -8.17 10.38 -7.87
C THR A 95 -7.01 9.86 -7.02
N LEU A 96 -5.78 10.26 -7.33
CA LEU A 96 -4.57 9.91 -6.58
C LEU A 96 -4.02 11.14 -5.85
N VAL A 97 -3.75 11.00 -4.54
CA VAL A 97 -3.24 12.09 -3.69
C VAL A 97 -2.02 11.63 -2.89
N ASN A 98 -0.83 12.20 -3.14
CA ASN A 98 0.40 11.80 -2.43
C ASN A 98 0.65 10.28 -2.50
N VAL A 99 0.69 9.71 -3.70
CA VAL A 99 0.73 8.27 -3.93
C VAL A 99 1.98 7.86 -4.70
N TRP A 100 2.62 6.79 -4.25
CA TRP A 100 3.70 6.12 -4.97
C TRP A 100 3.21 4.78 -5.50
N LEU A 101 3.28 4.59 -6.81
CA LEU A 101 2.87 3.37 -7.50
C LEU A 101 4.09 2.68 -8.07
N ASP A 102 4.33 1.43 -7.66
CA ASP A 102 5.38 0.61 -8.26
C ASP A 102 4.98 0.06 -9.64
N ASP A 103 5.92 -0.65 -10.26
CA ASP A 103 5.73 -1.29 -11.55
C ASP A 103 4.55 -2.28 -11.60
N GLY A 104 3.82 -2.25 -12.71
CA GLY A 104 2.80 -3.25 -13.04
C GLY A 104 1.52 -3.16 -12.22
N VAL A 105 1.29 -2.04 -11.52
CA VAL A 105 0.07 -1.82 -10.73
C VAL A 105 -1.16 -1.67 -11.63
N ALA A 106 -2.30 -2.20 -11.17
CA ALA A 106 -3.61 -2.02 -11.78
C ALA A 106 -4.55 -1.29 -10.82
N ILE A 107 -5.01 -0.09 -11.16
CA ILE A 107 -6.01 0.65 -10.36
C ILE A 107 -7.15 1.06 -11.29
N ARG A 108 -8.36 0.59 -10.99
CA ARG A 108 -9.55 0.95 -11.76
C ARG A 108 -10.75 1.16 -10.87
N ASP A 109 -11.60 2.11 -11.25
CA ASP A 109 -12.89 2.30 -10.59
C ASP A 109 -12.71 2.48 -9.08
N ALA A 110 -11.81 3.39 -8.71
CA ALA A 110 -11.55 3.74 -7.33
C ALA A 110 -11.84 5.23 -7.14
N ASP A 111 -12.60 5.62 -6.12
CA ASP A 111 -12.98 7.03 -5.97
C ASP A 111 -11.75 7.91 -5.67
N LEU A 112 -10.98 7.51 -4.65
CA LEU A 112 -9.87 8.28 -4.11
C LEU A 112 -8.87 7.34 -3.42
N ILE A 113 -7.60 7.48 -3.77
CA ILE A 113 -6.49 6.81 -3.06
C ILE A 113 -5.52 7.88 -2.58
N ALA A 114 -5.27 7.94 -1.27
CA ALA A 114 -4.48 9.00 -0.67
C ALA A 114 -3.45 8.50 0.36
N ASN A 115 -2.21 8.99 0.24
CA ASN A 115 -1.10 8.74 1.18
C ASN A 115 -0.68 7.26 1.26
N PHE A 116 -0.51 6.62 0.10
CA PHE A 116 -0.09 5.22 0.00
C PHE A 116 1.10 5.02 -0.90
N HIS A 117 1.94 4.05 -0.54
CA HIS A 117 2.85 3.38 -1.45
C HIS A 117 2.25 2.02 -1.82
N ILE A 118 1.88 1.86 -3.09
CA ILE A 118 1.29 0.63 -3.63
C ILE A 118 2.41 -0.18 -4.31
N CYS A 119 2.62 -1.38 -3.78
CA CYS A 119 3.67 -2.31 -4.18
C CYS A 119 3.50 -2.85 -5.61
N PRO A 120 4.57 -3.43 -6.21
CA PRO A 120 4.53 -3.91 -7.59
C PRO A 120 3.44 -4.95 -7.80
N ARG A 121 2.79 -4.90 -8.98
CA ARG A 121 1.73 -5.84 -9.38
C ARG A 121 0.54 -5.95 -8.41
N ALA A 122 0.28 -4.91 -7.62
CA ALA A 122 -0.95 -4.82 -6.85
C ALA A 122 -2.14 -4.44 -7.75
N ALA A 123 -3.34 -4.88 -7.36
CA ALA A 123 -4.58 -4.51 -8.02
C ALA A 123 -5.58 -3.92 -7.01
N ILE A 124 -6.18 -2.79 -7.38
CA ILE A 124 -7.25 -2.11 -6.64
C ILE A 124 -8.35 -1.80 -7.64
N ILE A 125 -9.43 -2.57 -7.59
CA ILE A 125 -10.49 -2.55 -8.60
C ILE A 125 -11.84 -2.40 -7.89
N GLY A 126 -12.66 -1.43 -8.31
CA GLY A 126 -14.03 -1.26 -7.80
C GLY A 126 -14.10 -0.89 -6.32
N CYS A 127 -13.11 -0.15 -5.83
CA CYS A 127 -13.03 0.28 -4.44
C CYS A 127 -13.62 1.69 -4.27
N GLY A 128 -14.10 2.04 -3.07
CA GLY A 128 -14.49 3.42 -2.79
C GLY A 128 -13.26 4.29 -2.51
N THR A 129 -13.33 5.06 -1.43
CA THR A 129 -12.17 5.82 -0.93
C THR A 129 -11.25 4.94 -0.08
N ILE A 130 -9.95 4.97 -0.38
CA ILE A 130 -8.87 4.35 0.38
C ILE A 130 -7.92 5.47 0.82
N LEU A 131 -7.98 5.85 2.10
CA LEU A 131 -7.19 6.97 2.61
C LEU A 131 -6.39 6.56 3.84
N HIS A 132 -5.14 7.01 3.90
CA HIS A 132 -4.36 7.01 5.14
C HIS A 132 -4.31 8.44 5.70
N GLN A 133 -4.48 8.56 7.01
CA GLN A 133 -4.35 9.81 7.75
C GLN A 133 -3.08 9.78 8.58
N THR A 134 -2.37 10.91 8.61
CA THR A 134 -1.23 11.10 9.52
C THR A 134 -1.62 10.73 10.94
N GLY A 135 -0.82 9.87 11.58
CA GLY A 135 -1.08 9.35 12.93
C GLY A 135 -1.88 8.03 12.96
N SER A 136 -2.43 7.57 11.83
CA SER A 136 -2.99 6.22 11.74
C SER A 136 -1.88 5.18 11.74
N ASN A 137 -2.03 4.18 12.60
CA ASN A 137 -1.13 3.05 12.78
C ASN A 137 -1.68 1.74 12.20
N PHE A 138 -2.78 1.80 11.42
CA PHE A 138 -3.50 0.62 10.92
C PHE A 138 -3.85 -0.40 12.02
N GLY A 139 -4.08 0.07 13.24
CA GLY A 139 -4.37 -0.75 14.41
C GLY A 139 -3.14 -1.32 15.14
N VAL A 140 -1.91 -1.06 14.68
CA VAL A 140 -0.70 -1.54 15.35
C VAL A 140 -0.48 -0.80 16.67
N GLY A 141 -0.43 -1.55 17.77
CA GLY A 141 -0.31 -1.04 19.13
C GLY A 141 -1.63 -0.61 19.77
N SER A 142 -2.73 -0.62 19.01
CA SER A 142 -4.08 -0.30 19.50
C SER A 142 -4.53 -1.31 20.55
N GLN A 143 -5.21 -0.82 21.59
CA GLN A 143 -5.76 -1.69 22.62
C GLN A 143 -7.01 -2.37 22.09
N ILE A 144 -7.01 -3.71 22.15
CA ILE A 144 -8.16 -4.54 21.83
C ILE A 144 -8.61 -5.21 23.12
N ALA A 145 -9.89 -5.02 23.47
CA ALA A 145 -10.50 -5.70 24.61
C ALA A 145 -10.89 -7.13 24.19
N LEU A 146 -10.38 -8.11 24.93
CA LEU A 146 -10.78 -9.51 24.78
C LEU A 146 -11.99 -9.75 25.68
N VAL A 147 -13.18 -9.52 25.11
CA VAL A 147 -14.48 -9.56 25.82
C VAL A 147 -14.68 -10.91 26.53
N GLU A 148 -14.23 -12.01 25.93
CA GLU A 148 -14.34 -13.36 26.50
C GLU A 148 -13.41 -13.62 27.71
N THR A 149 -12.46 -12.73 28.00
CA THR A 149 -11.51 -12.88 29.11
C THR A 149 -11.70 -11.86 30.24
N GLY A 150 -12.92 -11.36 30.42
CA GLY A 150 -13.27 -10.46 31.52
C GLY A 150 -12.72 -9.04 31.34
N GLY A 151 -12.67 -8.54 30.11
CA GLY A 151 -12.28 -7.15 29.81
C GLY A 151 -10.77 -6.88 29.82
N ARG A 152 -9.94 -7.93 29.82
CA ARG A 152 -8.48 -7.78 29.68
C ARG A 152 -8.14 -7.22 28.30
N VAL A 153 -7.17 -6.31 28.27
CA VAL A 153 -6.72 -5.65 27.04
C VAL A 153 -5.41 -6.26 26.56
N THR A 154 -5.26 -6.34 25.24
CA THR A 154 -3.98 -6.60 24.59
C THR A 154 -3.69 -5.52 23.56
N ARG A 155 -2.47 -5.46 23.03
CA ARG A 155 -2.10 -4.54 21.95
C ARG A 155 -1.91 -5.31 20.66
N SER A 156 -2.68 -4.99 19.64
CA SER A 156 -2.59 -5.66 18.34
C SER A 156 -1.28 -5.37 17.64
N TYR A 157 -0.78 -6.36 16.91
CA TYR A 157 0.25 -6.18 15.91
C TYR A 157 0.05 -7.23 14.81
N PRO A 158 0.58 -7.02 13.60
CA PRO A 158 0.43 -7.97 12.52
C PRO A 158 1.05 -9.32 12.88
N GLU A 159 0.39 -10.40 12.45
CA GLU A 159 0.85 -11.78 12.67
C GLU A 159 0.94 -12.18 14.16
N MET A 160 0.31 -11.41 15.04
CA MET A 160 0.09 -11.77 16.44
C MET A 160 -0.71 -13.07 16.53
N THR A 161 -0.22 -14.03 17.31
CA THR A 161 -0.92 -15.28 17.53
C THR A 161 -1.93 -15.15 18.67
N ILE A 162 -2.92 -16.05 18.72
CA ILE A 162 -3.83 -16.17 19.87
C ILE A 162 -3.03 -16.40 21.17
N ARG A 163 -1.91 -17.13 21.10
CA ARG A 163 -1.05 -17.39 22.26
C ARG A 163 -0.40 -16.09 22.76
N ASP A 164 0.09 -15.25 21.86
CA ASP A 164 0.68 -13.96 22.23
C ASP A 164 -0.37 -13.03 22.83
N ALA A 165 -1.56 -12.96 22.22
CA ALA A 165 -2.68 -12.18 22.72
C ALA A 165 -3.11 -12.63 24.11
N ALA A 166 -3.26 -13.93 24.33
CA ALA A 166 -3.62 -14.48 25.63
C ALA A 166 -2.52 -14.26 26.69
N ASN A 167 -1.25 -14.39 26.31
CA ASN A 167 -0.13 -14.10 27.22
C ASN A 167 -0.08 -12.63 27.61
N SER A 168 -0.20 -11.74 26.62
CA SER A 168 -0.23 -10.30 26.79
C SER A 168 -1.39 -9.87 27.68
N ALA A 169 -2.60 -10.36 27.41
CA ALA A 169 -3.79 -10.05 28.21
C ALA A 169 -3.67 -10.53 29.66
N ARG A 170 -3.06 -11.69 29.91
CA ARG A 170 -2.89 -12.24 31.27
C ARG A 170 -1.82 -11.52 32.08
N THR A 171 -0.72 -11.13 31.45
CA THR A 171 0.51 -10.70 32.15
C THR A 171 0.83 -9.21 31.97
N GLY A 172 0.13 -8.52 31.06
CA GLY A 172 0.50 -7.18 30.60
C GLY A 172 1.74 -7.17 29.69
N ASN A 173 2.32 -8.32 29.37
CA ASN A 173 3.53 -8.43 28.57
C ASN A 173 3.26 -8.02 27.11
N ILE A 174 4.05 -7.07 26.59
CA ILE A 174 3.99 -6.59 25.21
C ILE A 174 5.24 -6.94 24.40
N ALA A 175 6.00 -7.95 24.83
CA ALA A 175 7.25 -8.36 24.19
C ALA A 175 7.07 -8.70 22.71
N GLY A 176 5.94 -9.32 22.33
CA GLY A 176 5.61 -9.59 20.92
C GLY A 176 5.48 -8.31 20.08
N LEU A 177 4.80 -7.29 20.60
CA LEU A 177 4.72 -5.97 19.96
C LEU A 177 6.10 -5.30 19.89
N ALA A 178 6.88 -5.34 20.97
CA ALA A 178 8.22 -4.76 20.99
C ALA A 178 9.17 -5.46 20.01
N GLU A 179 9.08 -6.78 19.88
CA GLU A 179 9.81 -7.54 18.87
C GLU A 179 9.37 -7.17 17.45
N TYR A 180 8.07 -7.05 17.21
CA TYR A 180 7.53 -6.61 15.93
C TYR A 180 8.06 -5.22 15.53
N LEU A 181 7.99 -4.24 16.43
CA LEU A 181 8.47 -2.88 16.16
C LEU A 181 9.97 -2.83 15.85
N ARG A 182 10.81 -3.55 16.62
CA ARG A 182 12.26 -3.67 16.35
C ARG A 182 12.59 -4.29 14.99
N ARG A 183 11.67 -5.02 14.38
CA ARG A 183 11.87 -5.64 13.06
C ARG A 183 11.48 -4.71 11.91
N ILE A 184 10.78 -3.61 12.17
CA ILE A 184 10.39 -2.62 11.16
C ILE A 184 11.40 -1.48 11.07
N GLU A 185 12.06 -1.13 12.18
CA GLU A 185 13.22 -0.22 12.24
C GLU A 185 14.42 -0.75 11.42
#